data_AF-A0A7S0VWV8-F1
#
_entry.id   AF-A0A7S0VWV8-F1
#
_cell.length_a   1.000
_cell.length_b   1.000
_cell.length_c   1.000
_cell.angle_alpha   90.00
_cell.angle_beta   90.00
_cell.angle_gamma   90.00
#
_symmetry.space_group_name_H-M   'P 1'
#
loop_
_entity.id
_entity.type
_entity.pdbx_description
1 polymer ?
#
loop_
_entity_poly.entity_id
_entity_poly.type
_entity_poly.pdbx_seq_one_letter_code
_entity_poly.pdbx_strand_id
1 'polypeptide(L)'
;TLPVAKVGLYLYLKGEPRQTIVKSIRNLGKYIFTMPEDTLHGDEYQILVIAEEPKLPHIHSFTPAFQVAPPAPGQLSRVPPAVPTITVTFPLRPNLAWACGSSYNISWTDSGSVGVVQIDVLRKGAFSFRVIGSLINVGGFQYAMPLDAPTGDGYQVRVRSATNKKAIGLSIPFAIVDKEAATAVPRQPKQGAHSRPATTAQGGGGSPRNPRLLQPLSTPQQRARSRTASP
;
A
#
# COMPACT_ATOMS: atom_id res chain seq x y z
N THR A 1 13.14 26.57 9.15
CA THR A 1 13.81 26.47 7.82
C THR A 1 12.74 26.34 6.76
N LEU A 2 12.83 27.10 5.67
CA LEU A 2 11.89 26.96 4.56
C LEU A 2 12.06 25.57 3.92
N PRO A 3 10.98 24.89 3.51
CA PRO A 3 11.10 23.60 2.83
C PRO A 3 11.85 23.77 1.50
N VAL A 4 12.68 22.79 1.15
CA VAL A 4 13.32 22.73 -0.16
C VAL A 4 12.24 22.39 -1.19
N ALA A 5 11.79 23.40 -1.93
CA ALA A 5 10.75 23.30 -2.94
C ALA A 5 11.24 22.63 -4.23
N LYS A 6 12.51 22.85 -4.60
CA LYS A 6 13.13 22.22 -5.78
C LYS A 6 14.52 21.66 -5.49
N VAL A 7 14.86 20.60 -6.21
CA VAL A 7 16.16 19.94 -6.18
C VAL A 7 16.73 19.78 -7.59
N GLY A 8 18.06 19.69 -7.68
CA GLY A 8 18.79 19.29 -8.88
C GLY A 8 19.37 17.90 -8.68
N LEU A 9 19.51 17.14 -9.77
CA LEU A 9 20.11 15.82 -9.79
C LEU A 9 21.23 15.77 -10.82
N TYR A 10 22.39 15.27 -10.40
CA TYR A 10 23.61 15.26 -11.18
C TYR A 10 24.30 13.90 -11.05
N LEU A 11 24.80 13.37 -12.17
CA LEU A 11 25.56 12.14 -12.23
C LEU A 11 27.03 12.44 -12.02
N TYR A 12 27.65 11.73 -11.07
CA TYR A 12 29.05 11.81 -10.73
C TYR A 12 29.73 10.47 -11.02
N LEU A 13 31.01 10.51 -11.40
CA LEU A 13 31.86 9.32 -11.55
C LEU A 13 33.17 9.58 -10.82
N LYS A 14 33.49 8.75 -9.82
CA LYS A 14 34.72 8.87 -9.02
C LYS A 14 34.88 10.27 -8.39
N GLY A 15 33.78 10.83 -7.88
CA GLY A 15 33.77 12.15 -7.25
C GLY A 15 33.70 13.35 -8.19
N GLU A 16 33.84 13.15 -9.52
CA GLU A 16 33.79 14.23 -10.51
C GLU A 16 32.40 14.36 -11.16
N PRO A 17 31.88 15.58 -11.37
CA PRO A 17 30.62 15.79 -12.07
C PRO A 17 30.75 15.36 -13.53
N ARG A 18 29.83 14.52 -14.00
CA ARG A 18 29.81 14.03 -15.38
C ARG A 18 28.69 14.61 -16.19
N GLN A 19 27.47 14.54 -15.66
CA GLN A 19 26.30 14.92 -16.42
C GLN A 19 25.22 15.48 -15.51
N THR A 20 24.44 16.41 -16.06
CA THR A 20 23.24 16.88 -15.38
C THR A 20 22.09 15.98 -15.76
N ILE A 21 21.46 15.32 -14.77
CA ILE A 21 20.23 14.55 -14.99
C ILE A 21 19.05 15.52 -15.04
N VAL A 22 18.95 16.43 -14.07
CA VAL A 22 17.99 17.53 -14.08
C VAL A 22 18.51 18.71 -13.26
N LYS A 23 18.47 19.93 -13.82
CA LYS A 23 18.98 21.14 -13.15
C LYS A 23 18.09 21.62 -12.00
N SER A 24 16.76 21.51 -12.15
CA SER A 24 15.81 21.96 -11.15
C SER A 24 14.46 21.29 -11.37
N ILE A 25 13.95 20.60 -10.36
CA ILE A 25 12.64 19.97 -10.36
C ILE A 25 12.00 20.06 -8.98
N ARG A 26 10.66 20.07 -8.90
CA ARG A 26 9.94 20.03 -7.62
C ARG A 26 10.39 18.85 -6.77
N ASN A 27 10.66 19.11 -5.50
CA ASN A 27 11.02 18.10 -4.52
C ASN A 27 9.77 17.33 -4.07
N LEU A 28 9.49 16.21 -4.74
CA LEU A 28 8.31 15.38 -4.50
C LEU A 28 8.66 14.02 -3.89
N GLY A 29 9.92 13.84 -3.45
CA GLY A 29 10.39 12.60 -2.83
C GLY A 29 10.68 11.44 -3.79
N LYS A 30 10.23 11.49 -5.05
CA LYS A 30 10.54 10.48 -6.07
C LYS A 30 10.86 11.15 -7.41
N TYR A 31 11.91 10.67 -8.06
CA TYR A 31 12.30 11.04 -9.42
C TYR A 31 12.70 9.78 -10.20
N ILE A 32 12.15 9.63 -11.40
CA ILE A 32 12.47 8.52 -12.30
C ILE A 32 13.26 9.10 -13.47
N PHE A 33 14.42 8.52 -13.75
CA PHE A 33 15.23 8.88 -14.90
C PHE A 33 15.74 7.63 -15.60
N THR A 34 16.13 7.80 -16.85
CA THR A 34 16.88 6.80 -17.60
C THR A 34 18.33 7.26 -17.65
N MET A 35 19.27 6.33 -17.50
CA MET A 35 20.69 6.65 -17.66
C MET A 35 20.91 7.29 -19.03
N PRO A 36 21.62 8.42 -19.12
CA PRO A 36 21.92 9.06 -20.41
C PRO A 36 22.63 8.09 -21.36
N GLU A 37 22.29 8.13 -22.65
CA GLU A 37 22.77 7.17 -23.64
C GLU A 37 24.29 7.20 -23.84
N ASP A 38 24.92 8.35 -23.56
CA ASP A 38 26.36 8.59 -23.60
C ASP A 38 27.09 8.20 -22.31
N THR A 39 26.39 7.60 -21.34
CA THR A 39 27.03 7.16 -20.10
C THR A 39 27.98 6.01 -20.39
N LEU A 40 29.28 6.27 -20.22
CA LEU A 40 30.32 5.24 -20.31
C LEU A 40 30.10 4.14 -19.28
N HIS A 41 30.58 2.94 -19.59
CA HIS A 41 30.60 1.86 -18.61
C HIS A 41 31.65 2.15 -17.55
N GLY A 42 31.36 1.77 -16.31
CA GLY A 42 32.28 2.00 -15.23
C GLY A 42 31.67 1.75 -13.85
N ASP A 43 32.57 1.78 -12.89
CA ASP A 43 32.25 1.61 -11.48
C ASP A 43 32.27 2.96 -10.77
N GLU A 44 31.67 3.03 -9.58
CA GLU A 44 31.66 4.23 -8.74
C GLU A 44 30.87 5.43 -9.30
N TYR A 45 29.77 5.13 -10.00
CA TYR A 45 28.77 6.16 -10.27
C TYR A 45 28.01 6.52 -9.00
N GLN A 46 27.72 7.80 -8.83
CA GLN A 46 26.85 8.30 -7.76
C GLN A 46 25.89 9.34 -8.32
N ILE A 47 24.73 9.48 -7.69
CA ILE A 47 23.79 10.56 -7.98
C ILE A 47 23.86 11.55 -6.83
N LEU A 48 24.16 12.81 -7.14
CA LEU A 48 23.99 13.95 -6.24
C LEU A 48 22.56 14.45 -6.34
N VAL A 49 21.88 14.59 -5.20
CA VAL A 49 20.64 15.36 -5.06
C VAL A 49 20.94 16.60 -4.21
N ILE A 50 20.66 17.79 -4.72
CA ILE A 50 21.01 19.07 -4.07
C ILE A 50 19.85 20.05 -4.09
N ALA A 51 19.69 20.84 -3.04
CA ALA A 51 18.65 21.86 -2.96
C ALA A 51 18.90 23.03 -3.92
N GLU A 52 17.90 23.32 -4.75
CA GLU A 52 17.94 24.36 -5.79
C GLU A 52 17.01 25.53 -5.47
N GLU A 53 15.90 25.29 -4.78
CA GLU A 53 14.97 26.35 -4.37
C GLU A 53 14.43 26.11 -2.96
N PRO A 54 14.78 26.96 -1.96
CA PRO A 54 15.84 27.98 -2.05
C PRO A 54 17.21 27.34 -2.35
N LYS A 55 18.10 28.08 -3.00
CA LYS A 55 19.45 27.59 -3.35
C LYS A 55 20.27 27.40 -2.06
N LEU A 56 20.40 26.15 -1.63
CA LEU A 56 21.06 25.77 -0.39
C LEU A 56 22.12 24.69 -0.68
N PRO A 57 23.33 25.07 -1.14
CA PRO A 57 24.31 24.10 -1.63
C PRO A 57 24.82 23.11 -0.56
N HIS A 58 24.70 23.47 0.72
CA HIS A 58 25.02 22.61 1.85
C HIS A 58 23.94 21.55 2.14
N ILE A 59 22.75 21.68 1.57
CA ILE A 59 21.68 20.68 1.68
C ILE A 59 21.73 19.78 0.45
N HIS A 60 22.48 18.69 0.56
CA HIS A 60 22.62 17.69 -0.49
C HIS A 60 22.87 16.29 0.08
N SER A 61 22.75 15.29 -0.78
CA SER A 61 23.10 13.90 -0.47
C SER A 61 23.56 13.18 -1.73
N PHE A 62 24.47 12.23 -1.55
CA PHE A 62 24.90 11.31 -2.60
C PHE A 62 24.29 9.94 -2.35
N THR A 63 23.91 9.24 -3.43
CA THR A 63 23.63 7.81 -3.35
C THR A 63 24.91 7.03 -2.99
N PRO A 64 24.78 5.81 -2.47
CA PRO A 64 25.86 4.83 -2.56
C PRO A 64 26.36 4.69 -4.00
N ALA A 65 27.62 4.30 -4.13
CA ALA A 65 28.22 4.00 -5.41
C ALA A 65 27.50 2.83 -6.10
N PHE A 66 27.31 2.92 -7.42
CA PHE A 66 26.76 1.86 -8.26
C PHE A 66 27.58 1.68 -9.54
N GLN A 67 27.44 0.52 -10.17
CA GLN A 67 28.11 0.19 -11.41
C GLN A 67 27.17 0.38 -12.60
N VAL A 68 27.70 0.93 -13.70
CA VAL A 68 27.05 0.96 -15.00
C VAL A 68 27.72 -0.11 -15.86
N ALA A 69 27.09 -1.28 -15.93
CA ALA A 69 27.63 -2.41 -16.65
C ALA A 69 27.60 -2.19 -18.18
N PRO A 70 28.59 -2.74 -18.93
CA PRO A 70 28.49 -2.84 -20.38
C PRO A 70 27.28 -3.67 -20.79
N PRO A 71 26.61 -3.36 -21.92
CA PRO A 71 25.63 -4.26 -22.49
C PRO A 71 26.32 -5.60 -22.77
N ALA A 72 25.66 -6.70 -22.41
CA ALA A 72 26.25 -8.04 -22.53
C ALA A 72 26.73 -8.31 -23.98
N PRO A 73 27.92 -8.92 -24.18
CA PRO A 73 28.42 -9.23 -25.52
C PRO A 73 27.44 -10.12 -26.29
N GLY A 74 27.07 -9.72 -27.50
CA GLY A 74 26.10 -10.43 -28.34
C GLY A 74 24.67 -9.90 -28.28
N GLN A 75 24.39 -8.91 -27.43
CA GLN A 75 23.10 -8.23 -27.41
C GLN A 75 23.17 -6.92 -28.21
N LEU A 76 22.99 -7.00 -29.54
CA LEU A 76 22.56 -5.85 -30.36
C LEU A 76 21.10 -5.50 -30.02
N SER A 77 20.85 -5.07 -28.79
CA SER A 77 19.59 -4.48 -28.36
C SER A 77 19.73 -4.08 -26.89
N ARG A 78 19.75 -2.76 -26.66
CA ARG A 78 19.04 -2.09 -25.56
C ARG A 78 18.35 -3.09 -24.64
N VAL A 79 18.79 -3.22 -23.38
CA VAL A 79 17.98 -3.90 -22.34
C VAL A 79 16.54 -3.42 -22.56
N PRO A 80 15.59 -4.29 -22.97
CA PRO A 80 14.26 -3.84 -23.32
C PRO A 80 13.74 -3.03 -22.14
N PRO A 81 13.24 -1.80 -22.36
CA PRO A 81 12.76 -0.98 -21.27
C PRO A 81 11.77 -1.83 -20.49
N ALA A 82 12.03 -2.03 -19.18
CA ALA A 82 11.20 -2.87 -18.34
C ALA A 82 9.74 -2.50 -18.56
N VAL A 83 8.92 -3.47 -18.97
CA VAL A 83 7.50 -3.23 -19.25
C VAL A 83 6.90 -2.66 -17.98
N PRO A 84 6.33 -1.45 -18.01
CA PRO A 84 5.86 -0.81 -16.79
C PRO A 84 4.68 -1.60 -16.22
N THR A 85 4.72 -1.88 -14.92
CA THR A 85 3.63 -2.55 -14.20
C THR A 85 3.20 -1.72 -13.00
N ILE A 86 1.95 -1.91 -12.57
CA ILE A 86 1.39 -1.26 -11.38
C ILE A 86 0.64 -2.33 -10.59
N THR A 87 0.89 -2.40 -9.28
CA THR A 87 0.20 -3.31 -8.37
C THR A 87 -0.43 -2.52 -7.23
N VAL A 88 -1.76 -2.51 -7.15
CA VAL A 88 -2.47 -1.86 -6.03
C VAL A 88 -2.23 -2.64 -4.75
N THR A 89 -1.81 -1.96 -3.70
CA THR A 89 -1.56 -2.53 -2.36
C THR A 89 -2.65 -2.16 -1.36
N PHE A 90 -3.44 -1.12 -1.64
CA PHE A 90 -4.68 -0.83 -0.92
C PHE A 90 -5.67 -0.07 -1.82
N PRO A 91 -6.96 -0.42 -1.83
CA PRO A 91 -7.62 -1.46 -1.01
C PRO A 91 -7.30 -2.89 -1.46
N LEU A 92 -7.02 -3.81 -0.51
CA LEU A 92 -6.62 -5.19 -0.84
C LEU A 92 -7.16 -6.26 0.12
N ARG A 93 -8.12 -5.92 1.00
CA ARG A 93 -8.69 -6.86 1.98
C ARG A 93 -10.16 -7.19 1.67
N PRO A 94 -10.59 -8.46 1.78
CA PRO A 94 -11.99 -8.83 1.59
C PRO A 94 -12.91 -8.08 2.56
N ASN A 95 -14.18 -7.92 2.18
CA ASN A 95 -15.23 -7.30 3.00
C ASN A 95 -14.91 -5.86 3.46
N LEU A 96 -14.02 -5.16 2.75
CA LEU A 96 -13.74 -3.77 3.01
C LEU A 96 -14.93 -2.91 2.56
N ALA A 97 -15.32 -1.97 3.41
CA ALA A 97 -16.35 -0.97 3.11
C ALA A 97 -15.78 0.44 3.28
N TRP A 98 -16.01 1.30 2.29
CA TRP A 98 -15.68 2.72 2.33
C TRP A 98 -16.96 3.52 2.55
N ALA A 99 -17.02 4.25 3.66
CA ALA A 99 -18.12 5.11 4.03
C ALA A 99 -18.04 6.46 3.30
N CYS A 100 -19.18 6.92 2.78
CA CYS A 100 -19.30 8.25 2.20
C CYS A 100 -18.89 9.34 3.21
N GLY A 101 -18.26 10.41 2.71
CA GLY A 101 -17.78 11.51 3.56
C GLY A 101 -16.60 11.18 4.48
N SER A 102 -15.91 10.05 4.27
CA SER A 102 -14.69 9.65 4.98
C SER A 102 -13.47 9.67 4.05
N SER A 103 -12.26 9.69 4.62
CA SER A 103 -11.00 9.67 3.85
C SER A 103 -10.34 8.30 3.88
N TYR A 104 -9.87 7.85 2.72
CA TYR A 104 -9.20 6.56 2.53
C TYR A 104 -7.85 6.75 1.85
N ASN A 105 -6.85 5.97 2.26
CA ASN A 105 -5.62 5.88 1.49
C ASN A 105 -5.84 4.98 0.27
N ILE A 106 -5.16 5.26 -0.82
CA ILE A 106 -5.01 4.40 -1.99
C ILE A 106 -3.51 4.25 -2.19
N SER A 107 -3.00 3.02 -2.24
CA SER A 107 -1.57 2.78 -2.39
C SER A 107 -1.27 1.72 -3.43
N TRP A 108 -0.12 1.83 -4.07
CA TRP A 108 0.36 0.90 -5.08
C TRP A 108 1.88 0.88 -5.14
N THR A 109 2.42 -0.17 -5.75
CA THR A 109 3.81 -0.25 -6.18
C THR A 109 3.87 -0.26 -7.70
N ASP A 110 5.03 0.10 -8.27
CA ASP A 110 5.27 0.10 -9.70
C ASP A 110 6.66 -0.44 -10.03
N SER A 111 6.80 -0.97 -11.24
CA SER A 111 8.09 -1.34 -11.84
C SER A 111 8.23 -0.67 -13.20
N GLY A 112 9.48 -0.47 -13.64
CA GLY A 112 9.77 0.25 -14.88
C GLY A 112 9.49 1.75 -14.76
N SER A 113 9.29 2.43 -15.89
CA SER A 113 9.08 3.88 -15.91
C SER A 113 7.59 4.23 -15.86
N VAL A 114 7.11 4.63 -14.67
CA VAL A 114 5.75 5.15 -14.46
C VAL A 114 5.83 6.51 -13.75
N GLY A 115 5.86 7.60 -14.53
CA GLY A 115 6.02 8.95 -13.96
C GLY A 115 4.73 9.56 -13.39
N VAL A 116 3.60 9.35 -14.05
CA VAL A 116 2.29 9.94 -13.68
C VAL A 116 1.22 8.86 -13.80
N VAL A 117 0.29 8.84 -12.85
CA VAL A 117 -0.86 7.94 -12.82
C VAL A 117 -2.19 8.70 -12.83
N GLN A 118 -3.21 8.02 -13.30
CA GLN A 118 -4.62 8.35 -13.13
C GLN A 118 -5.25 7.31 -12.20
N ILE A 119 -6.14 7.75 -11.32
CA ILE A 119 -6.90 6.88 -10.42
C ILE A 119 -8.39 7.03 -10.70
N ASP A 120 -9.06 5.91 -10.96
CA ASP A 120 -10.50 5.82 -11.14
C ASP A 120 -11.09 4.79 -10.18
N VAL A 121 -12.39 4.91 -9.91
CA VAL A 121 -13.18 3.84 -9.31
C VAL A 121 -14.08 3.24 -10.39
N LEU A 122 -14.04 1.91 -10.47
CA LEU A 122 -14.87 1.09 -11.33
C LEU A 122 -15.96 0.42 -10.49
N ARG A 123 -17.11 0.11 -11.07
CA ARG A 123 -18.13 -0.75 -10.50
C ARG A 123 -18.40 -1.90 -11.46
N LYS A 124 -18.15 -3.13 -11.02
CA LYS A 124 -18.33 -4.35 -11.84
C LYS A 124 -17.62 -4.23 -13.21
N GLY A 125 -16.41 -3.68 -13.22
CA GLY A 125 -15.59 -3.47 -14.41
C GLY A 125 -15.89 -2.21 -15.25
N ALA A 126 -17.04 -1.56 -15.05
CA ALA A 126 -17.39 -0.31 -15.74
C ALA A 126 -16.87 0.91 -14.97
N PHE A 127 -16.51 1.99 -15.68
CA PHE A 127 -16.14 3.26 -15.05
C PHE A 127 -17.30 3.80 -14.21
N SER A 128 -17.03 4.15 -12.95
CA SER A 128 -18.00 4.81 -12.07
C SER A 128 -17.67 6.28 -11.91
N PHE A 129 -16.51 6.60 -11.33
CA PHE A 129 -16.08 7.99 -11.14
C PHE A 129 -14.55 8.13 -11.10
N ARG A 130 -14.09 9.36 -11.28
CA ARG A 130 -12.68 9.77 -11.25
C ARG A 130 -12.27 10.09 -9.81
N VAL A 131 -11.18 9.51 -9.34
CA VAL A 131 -10.54 9.94 -8.08
C VAL A 131 -9.57 11.09 -8.35
N ILE A 132 -8.65 10.90 -9.31
CA ILE A 132 -7.74 11.95 -9.77
C ILE A 132 -7.29 11.68 -11.22
N GLY A 133 -7.26 12.73 -12.04
CA GLY A 133 -6.93 12.63 -13.47
C GLY A 133 -5.44 12.57 -13.78
N SER A 134 -4.62 13.18 -12.92
CA SER A 134 -3.17 13.23 -13.09
C SER A 134 -2.52 13.40 -11.72
N LEU A 135 -1.74 12.41 -11.33
CA LEU A 135 -1.02 12.38 -10.08
C LEU A 135 0.41 11.92 -10.34
N ILE A 136 1.39 12.69 -9.90
CA ILE A 136 2.78 12.27 -9.96
C ILE A 136 2.92 10.98 -9.16
N ASN A 137 3.55 9.98 -9.76
CA ASN A 137 3.56 8.64 -9.19
C ASN A 137 4.49 8.56 -7.98
N VAL A 138 3.93 8.77 -6.79
CA VAL A 138 4.59 8.65 -5.48
C VAL A 138 4.15 7.41 -4.70
N GLY A 139 3.39 6.49 -5.32
CA GLY A 139 2.96 5.22 -4.72
C GLY A 139 1.75 5.30 -3.78
N GLY A 140 1.15 6.49 -3.60
CA GLY A 140 -0.04 6.64 -2.77
C GLY A 140 -0.82 7.93 -3.00
N PHE A 141 -2.08 7.93 -2.56
CA PHE A 141 -3.00 9.06 -2.62
C PHE A 141 -4.07 8.96 -1.53
N GLN A 142 -4.24 10.02 -0.74
CA GLN A 142 -5.37 10.12 0.19
C GLN A 142 -6.59 10.69 -0.54
N TYR A 143 -7.68 9.92 -0.58
CA TYR A 143 -8.92 10.28 -1.22
C TYR A 143 -10.00 10.59 -0.19
N ALA A 144 -10.61 11.78 -0.30
CA ALA A 144 -11.82 12.12 0.44
C ALA A 144 -13.05 11.67 -0.36
N MET A 145 -13.76 10.66 0.15
CA MET A 145 -14.97 10.14 -0.49
C MET A 145 -16.10 11.19 -0.41
N PRO A 146 -16.74 11.57 -1.53
CA PRO A 146 -17.90 12.44 -1.51
C PRO A 146 -19.03 11.88 -0.63
N LEU A 147 -19.86 12.76 -0.08
CA LEU A 147 -21.00 12.35 0.74
C LEU A 147 -22.11 11.69 -0.10
N ASP A 148 -22.20 12.07 -1.37
CA ASP A 148 -23.18 11.63 -2.36
C ASP A 148 -22.65 10.51 -3.28
N ALA A 149 -21.52 9.88 -2.92
CA ALA A 149 -20.98 8.77 -3.70
C ALA A 149 -22.00 7.61 -3.77
N PRO A 150 -22.26 7.04 -4.96
CA PRO A 150 -23.23 5.95 -5.09
C PRO A 150 -22.82 4.72 -4.26
N THR A 151 -23.71 4.22 -3.42
CA THR A 151 -23.45 3.07 -2.55
C THR A 151 -23.65 1.73 -3.26
N GLY A 152 -23.15 0.67 -2.63
CA GLY A 152 -23.29 -0.73 -3.03
C GLY A 152 -21.96 -1.46 -3.19
N ASP A 153 -22.03 -2.68 -3.72
CA ASP A 153 -20.88 -3.57 -3.83
C ASP A 153 -20.27 -3.61 -5.23
N GLY A 154 -19.08 -4.23 -5.30
CA GLY A 154 -18.38 -4.53 -6.54
C GLY A 154 -17.55 -3.37 -7.06
N TYR A 155 -17.17 -2.43 -6.19
CA TYR A 155 -16.28 -1.34 -6.53
C TYR A 155 -14.82 -1.79 -6.55
N GLN A 156 -14.03 -1.25 -7.48
CA GLN A 156 -12.59 -1.48 -7.57
C GLN A 156 -11.88 -0.17 -7.85
N VAL A 157 -10.74 0.05 -7.20
CA VAL A 157 -9.81 1.12 -7.57
C VAL A 157 -8.98 0.64 -8.75
N ARG A 158 -8.89 1.49 -9.77
CA ARG A 158 -7.96 1.33 -10.89
C ARG A 158 -6.91 2.42 -10.84
N VAL A 159 -5.64 2.01 -10.75
CA VAL A 159 -4.49 2.90 -10.94
C VAL A 159 -3.90 2.60 -12.31
N ARG A 160 -3.70 3.62 -13.14
CA ARG A 160 -3.20 3.45 -14.52
C ARG A 160 -2.14 4.48 -14.85
N SER A 161 -1.09 4.09 -15.56
CA SER A 161 -0.11 5.05 -16.07
C SER A 161 -0.74 6.00 -17.09
N ALA A 162 -0.45 7.29 -16.96
CA ALA A 162 -0.94 8.33 -17.87
C ALA A 162 -0.29 8.24 -19.26
N THR A 163 0.95 7.73 -19.35
CA THR A 163 1.70 7.61 -20.61
C THR A 163 1.51 6.23 -21.24
N ASN A 164 1.70 5.16 -20.48
CA ASN A 164 1.49 3.79 -20.95
C ASN A 164 0.17 3.22 -20.39
N LYS A 165 -0.91 3.43 -21.12
CA LYS A 165 -2.27 3.00 -20.70
C LYS A 165 -2.42 1.47 -20.54
N LYS A 166 -1.43 0.66 -20.94
CA LYS A 166 -1.39 -0.79 -20.68
C LYS A 166 -0.94 -1.12 -19.26
N ALA A 167 -0.18 -0.25 -18.60
CA ALA A 167 0.22 -0.42 -17.21
C ALA A 167 -0.97 -0.05 -16.30
N ILE A 168 -1.65 -1.07 -15.78
CA ILE A 168 -2.86 -0.96 -14.96
C ILE A 168 -2.71 -1.86 -13.73
N GLY A 169 -3.01 -1.31 -12.56
CA GLY A 169 -3.25 -2.06 -11.34
C GLY A 169 -4.72 -1.96 -10.94
N LEU A 170 -5.29 -3.06 -10.47
CA LEU A 170 -6.64 -3.12 -9.91
C LEU A 170 -6.59 -3.57 -8.46
N SER A 171 -7.41 -2.95 -7.62
CA SER A 171 -7.73 -3.49 -6.31
C SER A 171 -8.61 -4.74 -6.44
N ILE A 172 -8.74 -5.48 -5.34
CA ILE A 172 -9.87 -6.39 -5.19
C ILE A 172 -11.19 -5.61 -4.99
N PRO A 173 -12.35 -6.25 -5.19
CA PRO A 173 -13.64 -5.61 -4.96
C PRO A 173 -13.88 -5.20 -3.50
N PHE A 174 -14.53 -4.05 -3.30
CA PHE A 174 -14.97 -3.52 -2.02
C PHE A 174 -16.38 -2.90 -2.14
N ALA A 175 -16.97 -2.53 -1.00
CA ALA A 175 -18.26 -1.87 -0.90
C ALA A 175 -18.12 -0.37 -0.65
N ILE A 176 -19.02 0.44 -1.19
CA ILE A 176 -19.21 1.83 -0.76
C ILE A 176 -20.53 1.89 0.02
N VAL A 177 -20.51 2.45 1.22
CA VAL A 177 -21.66 2.48 2.14
C VAL A 177 -21.96 3.90 2.60
N ASP A 178 -23.19 4.13 3.03
CA ASP A 178 -23.56 5.41 3.65
C ASP A 178 -22.73 5.67 4.90
N LYS A 179 -22.52 6.95 5.21
CA LYS A 179 -21.71 7.38 6.37
C LYS A 179 -22.20 6.78 7.69
N GLU A 180 -23.51 6.59 7.83
CA GLU A 180 -24.15 6.02 9.03
C GLU A 180 -24.11 4.49 9.11
N ALA A 181 -23.98 3.79 7.99
CA ALA A 181 -23.93 2.33 7.98
C ALA A 181 -22.59 1.78 8.51
N ALA A 182 -21.51 2.58 8.44
CA ALA A 182 -20.18 2.17 8.88
C ALA A 182 -19.94 2.27 10.40
N THR A 183 -20.74 3.06 11.13
CA THR A 183 -20.67 3.23 12.60
C THR A 183 -21.56 2.26 13.36
N ALA A 184 -22.40 1.49 12.67
CA ALA A 184 -23.21 0.45 13.30
C ALA A 184 -22.34 -0.76 13.67
N VAL A 185 -21.75 -0.74 14.87
CA VAL A 185 -21.34 -1.95 15.59
C VAL A 185 -22.50 -2.95 15.51
N PRO A 186 -22.28 -4.26 15.23
CA PRO A 186 -23.37 -5.22 15.25
C PRO A 186 -23.99 -5.24 16.65
N ARG A 187 -25.12 -4.56 16.84
CA ARG A 187 -25.95 -4.80 18.01
C ARG A 187 -26.55 -6.17 17.78
N GLN A 188 -26.01 -7.15 18.51
CA GLN A 188 -26.62 -8.46 18.70
C GLN A 188 -28.14 -8.28 18.87
N PRO A 189 -28.98 -9.02 18.15
CA PRO A 189 -30.43 -8.90 18.31
C PRO A 189 -30.74 -9.12 19.79
N LYS A 190 -31.39 -8.13 20.41
CA LYS A 190 -31.90 -8.27 21.78
C LYS A 190 -32.75 -9.53 21.78
N GLN A 191 -32.28 -10.57 22.46
CA GLN A 191 -33.09 -11.75 22.73
C GLN A 191 -34.37 -11.24 23.38
N GLY A 192 -35.49 -11.54 22.71
CA GLY A 192 -36.82 -11.14 23.15
C GLY A 192 -37.03 -11.56 24.59
N ALA A 193 -37.61 -10.63 25.35
CA ALA A 193 -38.09 -10.86 26.70
C ALA A 193 -38.84 -12.20 26.76
N HIS A 194 -38.29 -13.16 27.49
CA HIS A 194 -39.02 -14.37 27.83
C HIS A 194 -40.04 -13.98 28.90
N SER A 195 -41.28 -13.80 28.44
CA SER A 195 -42.47 -13.69 29.26
C SER A 195 -42.52 -14.87 30.24
N ARG A 196 -42.39 -14.60 31.54
CA ARG A 196 -42.73 -15.57 32.59
C ARG A 196 -44.24 -15.83 32.54
N PRO A 197 -44.71 -17.09 32.46
CA PRO A 197 -46.06 -17.38 32.91
C PRO A 197 -46.07 -17.45 34.45
N ALA A 198 -47.08 -16.83 35.05
CA ALA A 198 -47.40 -16.99 36.45
C ALA A 198 -48.27 -18.24 36.62
N THR A 199 -47.95 -19.13 37.56
CA THR A 199 -48.93 -20.04 38.17
C THR A 199 -48.48 -20.36 39.61
N THR A 200 -49.41 -20.10 40.52
CA THR A 200 -49.35 -20.31 41.98
C THR A 200 -49.56 -21.78 42.34
N ALA A 201 -48.81 -22.33 43.29
CA ALA A 201 -49.30 -23.28 44.31
C ALA A 201 -48.23 -23.60 45.37
N GLN A 202 -48.73 -23.80 46.60
CA GLN A 202 -48.03 -24.00 47.87
C GLN A 202 -47.25 -25.32 47.99
N GLY A 203 -46.29 -25.33 48.92
CA GLY A 203 -46.23 -26.38 49.95
C GLY A 203 -44.98 -27.27 50.00
N GLY A 204 -44.35 -27.31 51.19
CA GLY A 204 -43.69 -28.51 51.70
C GLY A 204 -42.17 -28.52 51.63
N GLY A 205 -41.53 -28.66 52.79
CA GLY A 205 -40.08 -28.63 52.98
C GLY A 205 -39.37 -29.96 52.71
N GLY A 206 -38.04 -29.91 52.81
CA GLY A 206 -37.19 -31.09 52.72
C GLY A 206 -35.78 -30.79 52.24
N SER A 207 -34.87 -30.44 53.16
CA SER A 207 -33.46 -30.83 53.02
C SER A 207 -33.38 -32.36 53.21
N PRO A 208 -32.39 -33.13 52.67
CA PRO A 208 -30.97 -32.79 52.78
C PRO A 208 -30.02 -33.39 51.69
N ARG A 209 -28.71 -33.21 51.94
CA ARG A 209 -27.55 -34.05 51.54
C ARG A 209 -26.91 -33.87 50.15
N ASN A 210 -25.76 -33.22 50.20
CA ASN A 210 -24.57 -33.51 49.38
C ASN A 210 -23.97 -34.86 49.84
N PRO A 211 -23.34 -35.67 48.97
CA PRO A 211 -21.87 -35.60 48.88
C PRO A 211 -21.21 -36.02 47.54
N ARG A 212 -19.90 -35.67 47.46
CA ARG A 212 -18.79 -36.22 46.65
C ARG A 212 -18.66 -35.78 45.18
N LEU A 213 -17.66 -34.97 44.82
CA LEU A 213 -16.23 -35.29 44.58
C LEU A 213 -16.00 -36.26 43.41
N LEU A 214 -15.66 -35.72 42.23
CA LEU A 214 -14.63 -36.29 41.36
C LEU A 214 -13.78 -35.16 40.76
N GLN A 215 -12.48 -35.29 40.99
CA GLN A 215 -11.37 -34.47 40.51
C GLN A 215 -10.96 -34.85 39.07
N PRO A 216 -10.09 -34.07 38.40
CA PRO A 216 -9.84 -34.16 36.96
C PRO A 216 -8.89 -35.30 36.59
N LEU A 217 -9.04 -35.87 35.39
CA LEU A 217 -8.05 -36.80 34.85
C LEU A 217 -6.87 -36.05 34.22
N SER A 218 -5.68 -36.42 34.69
CA SER A 218 -4.37 -35.92 34.28
C SER A 218 -3.92 -36.52 32.93
N THR A 219 -3.07 -35.77 32.23
CA THR A 219 -2.21 -36.17 31.10
C THR A 219 -1.18 -37.24 31.49
N PRO A 220 -0.51 -37.86 30.49
CA PRO A 220 0.95 -37.72 30.53
C PRO A 220 1.62 -37.40 29.19
N GLN A 221 2.66 -36.57 29.34
CA GLN A 221 3.83 -36.34 28.48
C GLN A 221 4.33 -37.55 27.69
N GLN A 222 4.82 -37.29 26.47
CA GLN A 222 6.15 -37.76 26.09
C GLN A 222 7.06 -36.59 25.71
N ARG A 223 8.17 -36.52 26.45
CA ARG A 223 9.32 -35.63 26.30
C ARG A 223 10.48 -36.49 25.77
N ALA A 224 11.47 -35.79 25.20
CA ALA A 224 12.89 -36.16 25.03
C ALA A 224 13.24 -36.89 23.72
N ARG A 225 14.38 -36.66 23.05
CA ARG A 225 15.60 -35.80 23.22
C ARG A 225 16.33 -35.90 21.85
N SER A 226 16.82 -34.83 21.23
CA SER A 226 18.17 -34.23 21.35
C SER A 226 19.35 -34.99 20.69
N ARG A 227 20.13 -34.22 19.90
CA ARG A 227 21.53 -34.41 19.42
C ARG A 227 21.69 -35.31 18.19
N THR A 228 22.53 -35.03 17.19
CA THR A 228 23.96 -34.59 17.24
C THR A 228 24.38 -33.79 16.00
N ALA A 229 25.51 -33.07 16.14
CA ALA A 229 26.19 -32.22 15.16
C ALA A 229 27.26 -32.97 14.33
N SER A 230 27.57 -32.41 13.15
CA SER A 230 28.85 -32.36 12.39
C SER A 230 29.56 -33.68 12.03
N PRO A 231 30.45 -33.72 10.99
CA PRO A 231 31.50 -32.75 10.63
C PRO A 231 31.05 -31.61 9.73
#